data_AF-A0AB38SKJ2-F1
#
_entry.id   AF-A0AB38SKJ2-F1
#
_cell.length_a   1.000
_cell.length_b   1.000
_cell.length_c   1.000
_cell.angle_alpha   90.00
_cell.angle_beta   90.00
_cell.angle_gamma   90.00
#
_symmetry.space_group_name_H-M   'P 1'
#
loop_
_entity.id
_entity.type
_entity.pdbx_description
1 polymer ?
#
loop_
_entity_poly.entity_id
_entity_poly.type
_entity_poly.pdbx_seq_one_letter_code
_entity_poly.pdbx_strand_id
1 'polypeptide(L)' 'MDDPHQVNTIIATTVCAFFKGHPDVQIATEEAKLLAKQITEALNEAGLQIAAVNEITPR' A
#
# COMPACT_ATOMS: atom_id res chain seq x y z
N MET A 1 -13.72 9.42 4.33
CA MET A 1 -12.25 9.54 4.45
C MET A 1 -11.74 8.13 4.32
N ASP A 2 -10.97 7.87 3.27
CA ASP A 2 -10.39 6.55 3.06
C ASP A 2 -9.59 6.16 4.31
N ASP A 3 -9.72 4.91 4.73
CA ASP A 3 -9.01 4.44 5.91
C ASP A 3 -7.52 4.28 5.53
N PRO A 4 -6.58 5.08 6.08
CA PRO A 4 -5.18 4.99 5.71
C PRO A 4 -4.57 3.63 6.06
N HIS A 5 -5.19 2.86 6.97
CA HIS A 5 -4.77 1.49 7.21
C HIS A 5 -5.13 0.58 6.04
N GLN A 6 -6.26 0.79 5.36
CA GLN A 6 -6.63 0.02 4.17
C GLN A 6 -5.60 0.18 3.04
N VAL A 7 -5.21 1.41 2.70
CA VAL A 7 -4.19 1.67 1.67
C VAL A 7 -2.86 1.02 2.06
N ASN A 8 -2.42 1.20 3.31
CA ASN A 8 -1.18 0.60 3.80
C ASN A 8 -1.22 -0.94 3.76
N THR A 9 -2.36 -1.55 4.11
CA THR A 9 -2.54 -3.00 4.03
C THR A 9 -2.46 -3.50 2.58
N ILE A 10 -3.10 -2.82 1.63
CA ILE A 10 -3.06 -3.21 0.21
C ILE A 10 -1.62 -3.18 -0.32
N ILE A 11 -0.89 -2.10 -0.02
CA ILE A 11 0.51 -1.96 -0.45
C ILE A 11 1.38 -3.03 0.21
N ALA A 12 1.26 -3.23 1.53
CA ALA A 12 2.04 -4.23 2.26
C ALA A 12 1.79 -5.66 1.75
N THR A 13 0.53 -6.02 1.48
CA THR A 13 0.16 -7.32 0.91
C THR A 13 0.78 -7.52 -0.47
N THR A 14 0.76 -6.49 -1.33
CA THR A 14 1.34 -6.54 -2.68
C THR A 14 2.86 -6.70 -2.62
N VAL A 15 3.52 -5.95 -1.76
CA VAL A 15 4.97 -6.07 -1.50
C VAL A 15 5.30 -7.50 -1.05
N CYS A 16 4.61 -8.03 -0.04
CA CYS A 16 4.82 -9.41 0.40
C CYS A 16 4.60 -10.43 -0.73
N ALA A 17 3.60 -10.23 -1.59
CA ALA A 17 3.35 -11.11 -2.72
C ALA A 17 4.46 -11.07 -3.78
N PHE A 18 5.01 -9.88 -4.04
CA PHE A 18 6.16 -9.72 -4.94
C PHE A 18 7.36 -10.53 -4.46
N PHE A 19 7.72 -10.41 -3.18
CA PHE A 19 8.87 -11.13 -2.60
C PHE A 19 8.66 -12.64 -2.49
N LYS A 20 7.43 -13.15 -2.48
CA LYS A 20 7.18 -14.61 -2.58
C LYS A 20 7.68 -15.21 -3.90
N GLY A 21 7.80 -14.41 -4.96
CA GLY A 21 8.36 -14.85 -6.24
C GLY A 21 9.89 -14.80 -6.31
N HIS A 22 10.56 -14.25 -5.29
CA HIS A 22 12.00 -14.03 -5.23
C HIS A 22 12.60 -14.79 -4.04
N PRO A 23 12.97 -16.08 -4.19
CA PRO A 23 13.44 -16.90 -3.07
C PRO A 23 14.72 -16.37 -2.40
N ASP A 24 15.55 -15.63 -3.15
CA ASP A 24 16.77 -14.98 -2.64
C ASP A 24 16.51 -13.74 -1.77
N VAL A 25 15.32 -13.15 -1.85
CA VAL A 25 14.99 -11.93 -1.10
C VAL A 25 13.66 -12.12 -0.39
N GLN A 26 13.72 -12.29 0.92
CA GLN A 26 12.53 -12.38 1.76
C GLN A 26 12.31 -11.06 2.48
N ILE A 27 11.07 -10.57 2.46
CA ILE A 27 10.65 -9.43 3.26
C ILE A 27 9.79 -9.93 4.43
N ALA A 28 10.04 -9.42 5.63
CA ALA A 28 9.14 -9.64 6.74
C ALA A 28 7.85 -8.82 6.55
N THR A 29 6.73 -9.33 7.08
CA THR A 29 5.44 -8.61 7.05
C THR A 29 5.54 -7.21 7.68
N GLU A 30 6.34 -7.05 8.73
CA GLU A 30 6.54 -5.77 9.39
C GLU A 30 7.35 -4.78 8.53
N GLU A 31 8.37 -5.27 7.81
CA GLU A 31 9.10 -4.44 6.83
C GLU A 31 8.20 -4.01 5.67
N ALA A 32 7.34 -4.90 5.17
CA ALA A 32 6.38 -4.57 4.13
C ALA A 32 5.37 -3.50 4.58
N LYS A 33 4.92 -3.54 5.84
CA LYS A 33 4.06 -2.49 6.43
C LYS A 33 4.78 -1.16 6.57
N LEU A 34 6.04 -1.17 7.01
CA LEU A 34 6.85 0.05 7.10
C LEU A 34 7.10 0.65 5.71
N LEU A 35 7.38 -0.18 4.70
CA LEU A 35 7.53 0.26 3.33
C LEU A 35 6.23 0.86 2.79
N ALA A 36 5.08 0.20 3.05
CA ALA A 36 3.78 0.72 2.68
C ALA A 36 3.50 2.10 3.28
N LYS A 37 3.82 2.28 4.57
CA LYS A 37 3.70 3.58 5.24
C LYS A 37 4.57 4.65 4.57
N GLN A 38 5.85 4.35 4.30
CA GLN A 38 6.77 5.28 3.65
C GLN A 38 6.31 5.69 2.24
N ILE A 39 5.75 4.74 1.47
CA ILE A 39 5.16 5.03 0.16
C ILE A 39 3.98 6.00 0.31
N THR A 40 3.07 5.74 1.25
CA THR A 40 1.92 6.62 1.51
C THR A 40 2.35 8.01 1.99
N GLU A 41 3.37 8.11 2.83
CA GLU A 41 3.95 9.38 3.29
C GLU A 41 4.57 10.16 2.12
N ALA A 42 5.40 9.52 1.30
CA ALA A 42 6.00 10.16 0.13
C ALA A 42 4.97 10.66 -0.89
N LEU A 43 3.87 9.93 -1.08
CA LEU A 43 2.76 10.36 -1.92
C LEU A 43 2.07 11.59 -1.35
N ASN A 44 1.80 11.60 -0.04
CA ASN A 44 1.22 12.75 0.65
C ASN A 44 2.13 13.98 0.56
N GLU A 45 3.44 13.82 0.72
CA GLU A 45 4.43 14.90 0.55
C GLU A 45 4.46 15.45 -0.88
N ALA A 46 4.21 14.60 -1.88
CA ALA A 46 4.06 15.01 -3.27
C ALA A 46 2.68 15.64 -3.58
N GLY A 47 1.78 15.73 -2.59
CA GLY A 47 0.41 16.22 -2.77
C GLY A 47 -0.53 15.22 -3.47
N LEU A 48 -0.11 13.96 -3.59
CA LEU A 48 -0.89 12.87 -4.18
C LEU A 48 -1.60 12.10 -3.06
N GLN A 49 -2.92 11.99 -3.15
CA GLN A 49 -3.71 11.20 -2.21
C GLN A 49 -4.20 9.93 -2.89
N ILE A 50 -3.92 8.77 -2.29
CA ILE A 50 -4.59 7.52 -2.65
C ILE A 50 -5.91 7.49 -1.89
N ALA A 51 -7.01 7.39 -2.63
CA ALA A 51 -8.33 7.13 -2.08
C ALA A 51 -8.93 5.92 -2.81
N ALA A 52 -9.69 5.10 -2.10
CA ALA A 52 -10.53 4.10 -2.73
C ALA A 52 -11.46 4.81 -3.70
N VAL A 53 -11.58 4.23 -4.89
CA VAL A 53 -12.60 4.65 -5.84
C VAL A 53 -13.93 4.31 -5.18
N ASN A 54 -14.58 5.30 -4.56
CA ASN A 54 -16.00 5.20 -4.28
C ASN A 54 -16.64 4.90 -5.63
N GLU A 55 -17.16 3.69 -5.82
CA GLU A 55 -17.88 3.32 -7.02
C GLU A 55 -18.96 4.38 -7.23
N ILE A 56 -18.72 5.26 -8.20
CA ILE A 56 -19.69 6.27 -8.59
C ILE A 56 -20.82 5.44 -9.17
N THR A 57 -21.89 5.29 -8.40
CA THR A 57 -23.10 4.58 -8.77
C THR A 57 -23.50 5.05 -10.18
N PRO A 58 -23.65 4.16 -11.18
CA PRO A 58 -24.09 4.57 -12.50
C PRO A 58 -25.51 5.15 -12.38
N ARG A 59 -25.59 6.41 -12.80
CA ARG A 59 -26.72 7.31 -13.07
C ARG A 59 -28.14 6.73 -13.08
#